data_AF-A0A356R8W9-F1
#
_entry.id   AF-A0A356R8W9-F1
#
_cell.length_a   1.000
_cell.length_b   1.000
_cell.length_c   1.000
_cell.angle_alpha   90.00
_cell.angle_beta   90.00
_cell.angle_gamma   90.00
#
_symmetry.space_group_name_H-M   'P 1'
#
loop_
_entity.id
_entity.type
_entity.pdbx_description
1 polymer ?
#
loop_
_entity_poly.entity_id
_entity_poly.type
_entity_poly.pdbx_seq_one_letter_code
_entity_poly.pdbx_strand_id
1 'polypeptide(L)' 'MESFKVFRWWFMIGALMALAVIMIQGGIRDLMLANEPIWEIKLVELGPPIFGGGLLGGCLALILNRIKDKN' A
#
# COMPACT_ATOMS: atom_id res chain seq x y z
N MET A 1 8.55 1.58 21.02
CA MET A 1 8.14 0.30 20.39
C MET A 1 6.67 0.29 19.93
N GLU A 2 5.77 1.01 20.59
CA GLU A 2 4.35 1.08 20.17
C GLU A 2 4.14 1.74 18.81
N SER A 3 4.84 2.84 18.52
CA SER A 3 4.70 3.55 17.23
C SER A 3 5.02 2.66 16.03
N PHE A 4 6.01 1.76 16.16
CA PHE A 4 6.36 0.83 15.07
C PHE A 4 5.31 -0.27 14.88
N LYS A 5 4.66 -0.72 15.97
CA LYS A 5 3.51 -1.64 15.88
C LYS A 5 2.31 -0.97 15.20
N VAL A 6 2.01 0.27 15.58
CA VAL A 6 0.93 1.06 14.97
C VAL A 6 1.22 1.30 13.49
N PHE A 7 2.44 1.76 13.17
CA PHE A 7 2.89 1.93 11.78
C PHE A 7 2.72 0.66 10.97
N ARG A 8 3.24 -0.47 11.45
CA ARG A 8 3.18 -1.75 10.72
C ARG A 8 1.75 -2.24 10.51
N TRP A 9 0.88 -2.06 11.49
CA TRP A 9 -0.54 -2.42 11.37
C TRP A 9 -1.25 -1.58 10.30
N TRP A 10 -1.08 -0.26 10.36
CA TRP A 10 -1.69 0.66 9.41
C TRP A 10 -1.05 0.57 8.01
N PHE A 11 0.23 0.24 7.93
CA PHE A 11 0.90 -0.09 6.68
C PHE A 11 0.28 -1.32 6.01
N MET A 12 0.05 -2.40 6.77
CA MET A 12 -0.61 -3.60 6.24
C MET A 12 -2.02 -3.30 5.74
N ILE A 13 -2.81 -2.51 6.49
CA ILE A 13 -4.14 -2.09 6.06
C ILE A 13 -4.09 -1.23 4.80
N GLY A 14 -3.18 -0.25 4.73
CA GLY A 14 -3.01 0.61 3.56
C GLY A 14 -2.58 -0.16 2.30
N ALA A 15 -1.66 -1.12 2.45
CA ALA A 15 -1.21 -1.98 1.36
C ALA A 15 -2.34 -2.93 0.89
N LEU A 16 -3.10 -3.50 1.83
CA LEU A 16 -4.25 -4.36 1.51
C LEU A 16 -5.34 -3.58 0.76
N MET A 17 -5.61 -2.34 1.17
CA MET A 17 -6.58 -1.46 0.51
C MET A 17 -6.14 -1.12 -0.91
N ALA A 18 -4.87 -0.74 -1.10
CA ALA A 18 -4.34 -0.47 -2.43
C ALA A 18 -4.44 -1.71 -3.35
N LEU A 19 -4.11 -2.90 -2.83
CA LEU A 19 -4.25 -4.15 -3.55
C LEU A 19 -5.71 -4.44 -3.92
N ALA A 20 -6.65 -4.28 -2.98
CA ALA A 20 -8.08 -4.47 -3.23
C ALA A 20 -8.60 -3.51 -4.32
N VAL A 21 -8.17 -2.25 -4.29
CA VAL A 21 -8.53 -1.26 -5.30
C VAL A 21 -7.98 -1.64 -6.67
N ILE A 22 -6.73 -2.09 -6.76
CA ILE A 22 -6.12 -2.52 -8.04
C ILE A 22 -6.81 -3.76 -8.61
N MET A 23 -7.24 -4.69 -7.75
CA MET A 23 -8.05 -5.85 -8.17
C MET A 23 -9.40 -5.41 -8.75
N ILE A 24 -10.07 -4.45 -8.11
CA ILE A 24 -11.39 -3.94 -8.54
C ILE A 24 -11.27 -3.11 -9.83
N GLN A 25 -10.24 -2.28 -9.95
CA GLN A 25 -9.99 -1.45 -11.13
C GLN A 25 -9.53 -2.28 -12.35
N GLY A 26 -9.18 -3.55 -12.16
CA GLY A 26 -8.77 -4.44 -13.23
C GLY A 26 -7.28 -4.35 -13.61
N GLY A 27 -6.45 -3.65 -12.82
CA GLY A 27 -5.02 -3.49 -13.13
C GLY A 27 -4.26 -4.83 -13.23
N ILE A 28 -4.67 -5.85 -12.47
CA ILE A 28 -4.10 -7.21 -12.58
C ILE A 28 -4.51 -7.90 -13.89
N ARG A 29 -5.70 -7.59 -14.39
CA ARG A 29 -6.25 -8.18 -15.63
C ARG A 29 -5.58 -7.55 -16.85
N ASP A 30 -5.36 -6.23 -16.85
CA ASP A 30 -4.56 -5.55 -17.88
C ASP A 30 -3.13 -6.12 -17.92
N LEU A 31 -2.51 -6.33 -16.75
CA LEU A 31 -1.18 -6.93 -16.63
C LEU A 31 -1.11 -8.45 -16.93
N MET A 32 -2.25 -9.14 -17.02
CA MET A 32 -2.30 -10.54 -17.48
C MET A 32 -2.54 -10.65 -18.99
N LEU A 33 -3.25 -9.67 -19.57
CA LEU A 33 -3.54 -9.62 -21.01
C LEU A 33 -2.38 -9.00 -21.80
N ALA A 34 -1.59 -8.13 -21.17
CA ALA A 34 -0.30 -7.72 -21.66
C ALA A 34 0.66 -8.93 -21.60
N ASN A 35 0.88 -9.57 -22.74
CA ASN A 35 1.75 -10.74 -22.93
C ASN A 35 3.25 -10.40 -22.80
N GLU A 36 3.60 -9.59 -21.80
CA GLU A 36 4.91 -9.00 -21.54
C GLU A 36 5.57 -9.67 -20.30
N PRO A 37 6.91 -9.66 -20.19
CA PRO A 37 7.63 -10.34 -19.13
C PRO A 37 7.15 -9.92 -17.73
N ILE A 38 6.65 -10.92 -16.99
CA ILE A 38 6.02 -10.81 -15.66
C ILE A 38 6.95 -10.16 -14.61
N TRP A 39 8.26 -10.17 -14.84
CA TRP A 39 9.25 -9.79 -13.83
C TRP A 39 9.62 -8.30 -13.82
N GLU A 40 9.62 -7.62 -14.97
CA GLU A 40 10.03 -6.22 -15.01
C GLU A 40 8.83 -5.27 -14.96
N ILE A 41 7.84 -5.48 -15.82
CA ILE A 41 6.73 -4.53 -15.96
C ILE A 41 5.74 -4.67 -14.80
N LYS A 42 5.41 -5.91 -14.43
CA LYS A 42 4.42 -6.18 -13.37
C LYS A 42 4.90 -5.74 -11.99
N LEU A 43 6.19 -5.90 -11.69
CA LEU A 43 6.77 -5.48 -10.40
C LEU A 43 6.92 -3.96 -10.31
N VAL A 44 7.28 -3.29 -11.40
CA VAL A 44 7.42 -1.83 -11.44
C VAL A 44 6.06 -1.12 -11.43
N GLU A 45 5.03 -1.70 -12.03
CA GLU A 45 3.70 -1.08 -12.03
C GLU A 45 2.87 -1.40 -10.79
N LEU A 46 2.92 -2.61 -10.22
CA LEU A 46 2.14 -2.97 -9.03
C LEU A 46 2.86 -2.68 -7.71
N GLY A 47 4.20 -2.74 -7.70
CA GLY A 47 4.98 -2.58 -6.48
C GLY A 47 4.81 -1.21 -5.83
N PRO A 48 5.06 -0.10 -6.54
CA PRO A 48 4.96 1.25 -6.00
C PRO A 48 3.57 1.64 -5.50
N PRO A 49 2.45 1.29 -6.18
CA PRO A 49 1.10 1.55 -5.64
C PRO A 49 0.82 0.82 -4.33
N ILE A 50 1.21 -0.46 -4.22
CA ILE A 50 0.97 -1.26 -3.00
C ILE A 50 1.83 -0.73 -1.85
N PHE A 51 3.12 -0.53 -2.09
CA PHE A 51 4.03 0.04 -1.09
C PHE A 51 3.67 1.48 -0.72
N GLY A 52 3.28 2.29 -1.70
CA GLY A 52 2.84 3.67 -1.52
C GLY A 52 1.57 3.75 -0.68
N GLY A 53 0.57 2.92 -0.97
CA GLY A 53 -0.65 2.83 -0.17
C GLY A 53 -0.37 2.44 1.29
N GLY A 54 0.52 1.47 1.50
CA GLY A 54 0.99 1.10 2.84
C GLY A 54 1.74 2.23 3.55
N LEU A 55 2.69 2.89 2.87
CA LEU A 55 3.47 4.00 3.43
C LEU A 55 2.57 5.17 3.83
N LEU A 56 1.60 5.54 2.98
CA LEU A 56 0.63 6.59 3.29
C LEU A 56 -0.19 6.24 4.52
N GLY A 57 -0.73 5.02 4.60
CA GLY A 57 -1.50 4.55 5.76
C GLY A 57 -0.67 4.54 7.05
N GLY A 58 0.56 4.01 6.99
CA GLY A 58 1.47 3.96 8.13
C GLY A 58 1.91 5.34 8.61
N CYS A 59 2.30 6.24 7.70
CA CYS A 59 2.72 7.60 8.04
C CYS A 59 1.58 8.43 8.62
N LEU A 60 0.37 8.33 8.05
CA LEU A 60 -0.80 9.04 8.55
C LEU A 60 -1.14 8.60 9.98
N ALA A 61 -1.08 7.30 10.26
CA ALA A 61 -1.33 6.77 11.60
C ALA A 61 -0.33 7.29 12.64
N LEU A 62 0.95 7.43 12.28
CA LEU A 62 1.96 8.02 13.17
C LEU A 62 1.68 9.51 13.45
N ILE A 63 1.27 10.27 12.44
CA ILE A 63 0.93 11.70 12.59
C ILE A 63 -0.29 11.85 13.50
N LEU A 64 -1.36 11.08 13.25
CA LEU A 64 -2.57 11.10 14.08
C LEU A 64 -2.27 10.70 15.52
N ASN A 65 -1.42 9.70 15.74
CA ASN A 65 -1.03 9.30 17.09
C ASN A 65 -0.24 10.40 17.81
N ARG A 66 0.60 11.17 17.09
CA ARG A 66 1.29 12.35 17.63
C ARG A 66 0.34 13.51 17.95
N ILE A 67 -0.68 13.74 17.13
CA ILE A 67 -1.65 14.81 17.37
C ILE A 67 -2.51 14.46 18.60
N LYS A 68 -2.94 13.20 18.72
CA LYS A 68 -3.73 12.72 19.87
C LYS A 68 -2.99 12.86 21.19
N ASP A 69 -1.67 12.75 21.18
CA ASP A 69 -0.84 12.87 22.38
C ASP A 69 -0.64 14.34 22.83
N LYS A 70 -0.87 15.31 21.94
CA LYS A 70 -0.72 16.75 22.22
C LYS A 70 -1.98 17.46 22.69
N ASN A 71 -3.14 16.81 22.62
CA ASN A 71 -4.45 17.40 22.89
C ASN A 71 -5.19 16.62 23.98
#